data_AF-A0A1M5LLB0-F1
#
_entry.id   AF-A0A1M5LLB0-F1
#
_cell.length_a   1.000
_cell.length_b   1.000
_cell.length_c   1.000
_cell.angle_alpha   90.00
_cell.angle_beta   90.00
_cell.angle_gamma   90.00
#
_symmetry.space_group_name_H-M   'P 1'
#
loop_
_entity.id
_entity.type
_entity.pdbx_description
1 polymer ?
#
loop_
_entity_poly.entity_id
_entity_poly.type
_entity_poly.pdbx_seq_one_letter_code
_entity_poly.pdbx_strand_id
1 'polypeptide(L)'
;MDTTVTTGTEESVWGGGNRPLNASYGKMMMWFFIVSDALTFSGFLVSYGFSRFKFIETWPIADEVFTHVPFFHGNFPMYYVAFMTFILIMSSVTMVLAVDAGHKMMQKKVILYMFLTIIGGAIFVGSQAWEWATFIKGDYGAIETKGGRILQFVNAETGKRAALADFAKTLPEDRVKHVKSEGVWYMDEGYKTSFSLNEVVEGFKTSPNILIRTETINEEGEKTVLDRSASLAKLKDAALVVEGANLIRNEYGSRLFADFFFFITGFHGFHVFSGVVINVIIFFNIILGTYERRGHYEMVEKVGLYWHFVDLVWVFVFTFFYLV
;
A
#
# COMPACT_ATOMS: atom_id res chain seq x y z
N MET A 1 25.09 60.25 -8.27
CA MET A 1 24.65 58.92 -7.77
C MET A 1 23.45 58.56 -8.60
N ASP A 2 23.68 57.94 -9.75
CA ASP A 2 22.61 57.49 -10.64
C ASP A 2 22.17 56.11 -10.20
N THR A 3 20.94 56.04 -9.71
CA THR A 3 20.25 54.81 -9.35
C THR A 3 19.82 54.10 -10.63
N THR A 4 20.51 53.02 -11.00
CA THR A 4 20.11 52.10 -12.04
C THR A 4 18.83 51.37 -11.62
N VAL A 5 17.71 51.75 -12.23
CA VAL A 5 16.46 50.98 -12.21
C VAL A 5 16.66 49.78 -13.12
N THR A 6 17.00 48.62 -12.57
CA THR A 6 16.89 47.36 -13.30
C THR A 6 15.41 47.01 -13.41
N THR A 7 14.78 47.44 -14.50
CA THR A 7 13.54 46.84 -14.97
C THR A 7 13.86 45.41 -15.39
N GLY A 8 13.72 44.47 -14.46
CA GLY A 8 13.71 43.04 -14.76
C GLY A 8 12.46 42.73 -15.57
N THR A 9 12.50 42.97 -16.88
CA THR A 9 11.62 42.29 -17.82
C THR A 9 11.86 40.80 -17.63
N GLU A 10 10.85 40.07 -17.16
CA GLU A 10 10.84 38.62 -17.21
C GLU A 10 11.07 38.20 -18.66
N GLU A 11 12.32 37.89 -19.01
CA GLU A 11 12.63 37.31 -20.30
C GLU A 11 11.82 36.03 -20.41
N SER A 12 10.91 36.04 -21.39
CA SER A 12 10.24 34.85 -21.88
C SER A 12 11.30 33.77 -22.11
N VAL A 13 11.32 32.76 -21.25
CA VAL A 13 12.18 31.56 -21.38
C VAL A 13 11.90 30.81 -22.70
N TRP A 14 10.86 31.22 -23.43
CA TRP A 14 10.58 30.80 -24.79
C TRP A 14 11.19 31.80 -25.80
N GLY A 15 12.30 31.43 -26.43
CA GLY A 15 12.92 32.22 -27.51
C GLY A 15 12.14 32.22 -28.83
N GLY A 16 11.02 31.47 -28.92
CA GLY A 16 10.20 31.30 -30.12
C GLY A 16 8.78 31.84 -29.97
N GLY A 17 8.60 33.14 -29.68
CA GLY A 17 7.29 33.81 -29.74
C GLY A 17 6.18 33.22 -28.84
N ASN A 18 4.93 33.54 -29.17
CA ASN A 18 3.72 33.29 -28.36
C ASN A 18 3.69 31.90 -27.73
N ARG A 19 3.50 31.87 -26.40
CA ARG A 19 3.27 30.65 -25.61
C ARG A 19 2.16 29.83 -26.29
N PRO A 20 2.42 28.61 -26.78
CA PRO A 20 1.36 27.78 -27.35
C PRO A 20 0.29 27.57 -26.28
N LEU A 21 -0.97 27.89 -26.62
CA LEU A 21 -2.14 27.82 -25.72
C LEU A 21 -2.08 28.70 -24.46
N ASN A 22 -1.23 29.75 -24.42
CA ASN A 22 -1.00 30.57 -23.21
C ASN A 22 -0.55 29.77 -21.97
N ALA A 23 -0.08 28.54 -22.14
CA ALA A 23 0.40 27.71 -21.03
C ALA A 23 1.81 28.15 -20.60
N SER A 24 2.03 28.25 -19.30
CA SER A 24 3.36 28.46 -18.71
C SER A 24 4.24 27.22 -18.92
N TYR A 25 5.53 27.42 -19.20
CA TYR A 25 6.51 26.33 -19.35
C TYR A 25 6.45 25.34 -18.17
N GLY A 26 6.35 25.86 -16.95
CA GLY A 26 6.25 25.01 -15.75
C GLY A 26 4.98 24.15 -15.71
N LYS A 27 3.86 24.63 -16.24
CA LYS A 27 2.63 23.82 -16.34
C LYS A 27 2.76 22.74 -17.41
N MET A 28 3.37 23.08 -18.55
CA MET A 28 3.59 22.12 -19.63
C MET A 28 4.51 20.97 -19.21
N MET A 29 5.64 21.29 -18.54
CA MET A 29 6.54 20.27 -18.01
C MET A 29 5.88 19.40 -16.93
N MET A 30 4.99 19.98 -16.13
CA MET A 30 4.20 19.23 -15.15
C MET A 30 3.30 18.18 -15.83
N TRP A 31 2.64 18.55 -16.93
CA TRP A 31 1.83 17.61 -17.70
C TRP A 31 2.65 16.49 -18.32
N PHE A 32 3.83 16.77 -18.88
CA PHE A 32 4.73 15.72 -19.37
C PHE A 32 5.16 14.76 -18.27
N PHE A 33 5.49 15.29 -17.09
CA PHE A 33 5.82 14.49 -15.91
C PHE A 33 4.64 13.59 -15.49
N ILE A 34 3.44 14.16 -15.36
CA ILE A 34 2.21 13.42 -15.01
C ILE A 34 1.92 12.30 -16.02
N VAL A 35 2.04 12.57 -17.32
CA VAL A 35 1.80 11.55 -18.36
C VAL A 35 2.84 10.43 -18.28
N SER A 36 4.11 10.76 -18.02
CA SER A 36 5.17 9.76 -17.85
C SER A 36 4.91 8.85 -16.65
N ASP A 37 4.50 9.42 -15.52
CA ASP A 37 4.13 8.64 -14.33
C ASP A 37 2.87 7.80 -14.58
N ALA A 38 1.88 8.35 -15.26
CA ALA A 38 0.65 7.64 -15.61
C ALA A 38 0.93 6.38 -16.45
N LEU A 39 1.86 6.46 -17.42
CA LEU A 39 2.30 5.32 -18.23
C LEU A 39 3.02 4.27 -17.38
N THR A 40 3.82 4.71 -16.41
CA THR A 40 4.52 3.82 -15.47
C THR A 40 3.53 3.03 -14.61
N PHE A 41 2.54 3.71 -13.99
CA PHE A 41 1.48 3.04 -13.23
C PHE A 41 0.63 2.11 -14.10
N SER A 42 0.33 2.51 -15.33
CA SER A 42 -0.42 1.68 -16.28
C SER A 42 0.31 0.37 -16.57
N GLY A 43 1.63 0.42 -16.77
CA GLY A 43 2.45 -0.78 -16.98
C GLY A 43 2.40 -1.75 -15.79
N PHE A 44 2.42 -1.21 -14.56
CA PHE A 44 2.30 -2.03 -13.36
C PHE A 44 0.91 -2.65 -13.19
N LEU A 45 -0.17 -1.88 -13.43
CA LEU A 45 -1.54 -2.38 -13.34
C LEU A 45 -1.86 -3.44 -14.40
N VAL A 46 -1.35 -3.27 -15.63
CA VAL A 46 -1.49 -4.29 -16.69
C VAL A 46 -0.73 -5.57 -16.32
N SER A 47 0.48 -5.45 -15.77
CA SER A 47 1.28 -6.60 -15.33
C SER A 47 0.61 -7.35 -14.17
N TYR A 48 0.04 -6.62 -13.21
CA TYR A 48 -0.78 -7.18 -12.14
C TYR A 48 -2.00 -7.89 -12.71
N GLY A 49 -2.77 -7.24 -13.58
CA GLY A 49 -3.96 -7.80 -14.21
C GLY A 49 -3.65 -9.11 -14.94
N PHE A 50 -2.61 -9.14 -15.77
CA PHE A 50 -2.18 -10.36 -16.46
C PHE A 50 -1.79 -11.49 -15.50
N SER A 51 -1.05 -11.16 -14.43
CA SER A 51 -0.66 -12.13 -13.42
C SER A 51 -1.86 -12.70 -12.66
N ARG A 52 -2.83 -11.84 -12.32
CA ARG A 52 -4.10 -12.25 -11.71
C ARG A 52 -4.90 -13.18 -12.61
N PHE A 53 -5.04 -12.84 -13.90
CA PHE A 53 -5.76 -13.69 -14.87
C PHE A 53 -5.09 -15.06 -15.02
N LYS A 54 -3.75 -15.11 -15.04
CA LYS A 54 -3.01 -16.37 -15.17
C LYS A 54 -3.12 -17.27 -13.94
N PHE A 55 -3.22 -16.68 -12.74
CA PHE A 55 -3.20 -17.40 -11.46
C PHE A 55 -4.53 -17.31 -10.71
N ILE A 56 -5.64 -17.14 -11.42
CA ILE A 56 -6.96 -16.86 -10.85
C ILE A 56 -7.38 -17.88 -9.80
N GLU A 57 -7.07 -19.16 -10.01
CA GLU A 57 -7.40 -20.27 -9.11
C GLU A 57 -6.62 -20.25 -7.79
N THR A 58 -5.50 -19.51 -7.73
CA THR A 58 -4.60 -19.48 -6.56
C THR A 58 -4.46 -18.08 -5.97
N TRP A 59 -5.14 -17.10 -6.56
CA TRP A 59 -5.04 -15.70 -6.17
C TRP A 59 -5.76 -15.48 -4.83
N PRO A 60 -5.22 -14.65 -3.92
CA PRO A 60 -5.89 -14.37 -2.66
C PRO A 60 -7.18 -13.55 -2.88
N ILE A 61 -8.17 -13.81 -2.02
CA ILE A 61 -9.47 -13.11 -2.00
C ILE A 61 -9.31 -11.86 -1.13
N ALA A 62 -9.55 -10.67 -1.69
CA ALA A 62 -9.32 -9.38 -1.01
C ALA A 62 -10.06 -9.27 0.33
N ASP A 63 -11.30 -9.74 0.40
CA ASP A 63 -12.15 -9.71 1.60
C ASP A 63 -11.57 -10.47 2.79
N GLU A 64 -10.75 -11.49 2.55
CA GLU A 64 -10.07 -12.25 3.62
C GLU A 64 -8.71 -11.66 4.00
N VAL A 65 -8.17 -10.78 3.16
CA VAL A 65 -6.83 -10.19 3.32
C VAL A 65 -6.93 -8.89 4.10
N PHE A 66 -7.90 -8.05 3.79
CA PHE A 66 -8.02 -6.70 4.34
C PHE A 66 -9.16 -6.60 5.34
N THR A 67 -8.96 -7.11 6.56
CA THR A 67 -10.01 -7.16 7.60
C THR A 67 -9.75 -6.25 8.79
N HIS A 68 -8.57 -5.65 8.86
CA HIS A 68 -8.07 -4.94 10.04
C HIS A 68 -8.48 -3.48 10.05
N VAL A 69 -8.88 -3.01 11.23
CA VAL A 69 -9.15 -1.61 11.51
C VAL A 69 -8.32 -1.20 12.73
N PRO A 70 -7.62 -0.05 12.70
CA PRO A 70 -6.90 0.43 13.87
C PRO A 70 -7.83 0.56 15.07
N PHE A 71 -7.39 0.07 16.23
CA PHE A 71 -8.08 0.15 17.52
C PHE A 71 -9.38 -0.67 17.66
N PHE A 72 -9.85 -1.35 16.61
CA PHE A 72 -11.01 -2.24 16.68
C PHE A 72 -10.58 -3.68 16.40
N HIS A 73 -10.91 -4.59 17.32
CA HIS A 73 -10.68 -6.01 17.16
C HIS A 73 -11.95 -6.65 16.59
N GLY A 74 -11.91 -7.01 15.30
CA GLY A 74 -13.02 -7.63 14.58
C GLY A 74 -12.69 -7.79 13.10
N ASN A 75 -13.43 -8.65 12.40
CA ASN A 75 -13.28 -8.82 10.96
C ASN A 75 -14.19 -7.81 10.25
N PHE A 76 -13.59 -6.71 9.78
CA PHE A 76 -14.29 -5.69 9.01
C PHE A 76 -13.66 -5.61 7.61
N PRO A 77 -14.10 -6.47 6.67
CA PRO A 77 -13.55 -6.48 5.32
C PRO A 77 -13.66 -5.09 4.69
N MET A 78 -12.52 -4.56 4.22
CA MET A 78 -12.42 -3.36 3.38
C MET A 78 -12.87 -2.03 3.99
N TYR A 79 -13.45 -2.01 5.20
CA TYR A 79 -13.95 -0.77 5.81
C TYR A 79 -12.83 0.26 6.03
N TYR A 80 -11.68 -0.18 6.53
CA TYR A 80 -10.55 0.71 6.75
C TYR A 80 -9.99 1.28 5.44
N VAL A 81 -9.90 0.42 4.42
CA VAL A 81 -9.44 0.77 3.08
C VAL A 81 -10.39 1.79 2.40
N ALA A 82 -11.69 1.59 2.55
CA ALA A 82 -12.71 2.52 2.06
C ALA A 82 -12.62 3.87 2.78
N PHE A 83 -12.38 3.87 4.10
CA PHE A 83 -12.21 5.08 4.88
C PHE A 83 -10.97 5.89 4.47
N MET A 84 -9.81 5.25 4.27
CA MET A 84 -8.61 5.96 3.82
C MET A 84 -8.78 6.54 2.40
N THR A 85 -9.44 5.81 1.52
CA THR A 85 -9.77 6.29 0.16
C THR A 85 -10.71 7.48 0.22
N PHE A 86 -11.72 7.46 1.10
CA PHE A 86 -12.60 8.61 1.33
C PHE A 86 -11.82 9.83 1.81
N ILE A 87 -10.88 9.67 2.75
CA ILE A 87 -10.01 10.76 3.22
C ILE A 87 -9.19 11.34 2.07
N LEU A 88 -8.63 10.52 1.20
CA LEU A 88 -7.80 10.99 0.09
C LEU A 88 -8.61 11.78 -0.94
N ILE A 89 -9.80 11.30 -1.31
CA ILE A 89 -10.71 12.01 -2.21
C ILE A 89 -11.15 13.35 -1.60
N MET A 90 -11.49 13.36 -0.29
CA MET A 90 -11.81 14.61 0.41
C MET A 90 -10.62 15.56 0.46
N SER A 91 -9.41 15.04 0.63
CA SER A 91 -8.16 15.82 0.56
C SER A 91 -7.99 16.45 -0.82
N SER A 92 -8.33 15.74 -1.89
CA SER A 92 -8.33 16.26 -3.26
C SER A 92 -9.31 17.41 -3.43
N VAL A 93 -10.54 17.29 -2.91
CA VAL A 93 -11.53 18.39 -2.94
C VAL A 93 -11.00 19.63 -2.22
N THR A 94 -10.35 19.46 -1.05
CA THR A 94 -9.74 20.61 -0.34
C THR A 94 -8.64 21.28 -1.15
N MET A 95 -7.85 20.53 -1.93
CA MET A 95 -6.83 21.09 -2.80
C MET A 95 -7.45 21.93 -3.94
N VAL A 96 -8.54 21.48 -4.55
CA VAL A 96 -9.26 22.28 -5.57
C VAL A 96 -9.69 23.63 -5.00
N LEU A 97 -10.24 23.63 -3.78
CA LEU A 97 -10.66 24.84 -3.09
C LEU A 97 -9.48 25.75 -2.73
N ALA A 98 -8.31 25.18 -2.42
CA ALA A 98 -7.07 25.92 -2.21
C ALA A 98 -6.62 26.65 -3.49
N VAL A 99 -6.66 25.96 -4.63
CA VAL A 99 -6.30 26.53 -5.94
C VAL A 99 -7.29 27.65 -6.33
N ASP A 100 -8.60 27.44 -6.18
CA ASP A 100 -9.62 28.48 -6.45
C ASP A 100 -9.45 29.70 -5.54
N ALA A 101 -9.20 29.48 -4.24
CA ALA A 101 -8.89 30.57 -3.31
C ALA A 101 -7.59 31.31 -3.70
N GLY A 102 -6.61 30.60 -4.28
CA GLY A 102 -5.37 31.17 -4.80
C GLY A 102 -5.61 32.07 -6.00
N HIS A 103 -6.49 31.68 -6.93
CA HIS A 103 -6.90 32.55 -8.04
C HIS A 103 -7.59 33.83 -7.56
N LYS A 104 -8.33 33.76 -6.46
CA LYS A 104 -8.98 34.91 -5.82
C LYS A 104 -8.06 35.70 -4.88
N MET A 105 -6.77 35.36 -4.81
CA MET A 105 -5.77 35.96 -3.92
C MET A 105 -6.19 35.95 -2.42
N MET A 106 -6.99 34.98 -2.01
CA MET A 106 -7.53 34.88 -0.64
C MET A 106 -6.59 34.06 0.26
N GLN A 107 -5.43 34.62 0.63
CA GLN A 107 -4.36 33.91 1.36
C GLN A 107 -4.86 33.11 2.57
N LYS A 108 -5.70 33.69 3.43
CA LYS A 108 -6.24 33.00 4.62
C LYS A 108 -7.01 31.71 4.28
N LYS A 109 -7.76 31.74 3.17
CA LYS A 109 -8.50 30.55 2.70
C LYS A 109 -7.56 29.53 2.08
N VAL A 110 -6.56 29.97 1.31
CA VAL A 110 -5.52 29.07 0.76
C VAL A 110 -4.79 28.34 1.87
N ILE A 111 -4.40 29.05 2.95
CA ILE A 111 -3.76 28.47 4.13
C ILE A 111 -4.66 27.39 4.75
N LEU A 112 -5.93 27.69 4.99
CA LEU A 112 -6.87 26.74 5.59
C LEU A 112 -7.03 25.49 4.74
N TYR A 113 -7.26 25.64 3.43
CA TYR A 113 -7.48 24.51 2.54
C TYR A 113 -6.21 23.67 2.34
N MET A 114 -5.05 24.29 2.16
CA MET A 114 -3.76 23.60 2.09
C MET A 114 -3.47 22.81 3.37
N PHE A 115 -3.78 23.39 4.54
CA PHE A 115 -3.61 22.71 5.81
C PHE A 115 -4.48 21.46 5.91
N LEU A 116 -5.75 21.54 5.50
CA LEU A 116 -6.65 20.39 5.44
C LEU A 116 -6.15 19.30 4.49
N THR A 117 -5.61 19.69 3.33
CA THR A 117 -5.00 18.75 2.38
C THR A 117 -3.80 18.02 2.99
N ILE A 118 -2.91 18.75 3.68
CA ILE A 118 -1.73 18.15 4.34
C ILE A 118 -2.16 17.13 5.39
N ILE A 119 -3.18 17.45 6.20
CA ILE A 119 -3.73 16.52 7.20
C ILE A 119 -4.29 15.27 6.53
N GLY A 120 -5.10 15.43 5.47
CA GLY A 120 -5.67 14.30 4.73
C GLY A 120 -4.58 13.39 4.16
N GLY A 121 -3.56 13.97 3.52
CA GLY A 121 -2.41 13.24 3.01
C GLY A 121 -1.57 12.55 4.09
N ALA A 122 -1.33 13.20 5.22
CA ALA A 122 -0.57 12.62 6.33
C ALA A 122 -1.32 11.45 6.98
N ILE A 123 -2.65 11.56 7.16
CA ILE A 123 -3.48 10.47 7.67
C ILE A 123 -3.43 9.29 6.70
N PHE A 124 -3.51 9.55 5.40
CA PHE A 124 -3.45 8.51 4.38
C PHE A 124 -2.10 7.76 4.41
N VAL A 125 -0.96 8.46 4.40
CA VAL A 125 0.36 7.83 4.44
C VAL A 125 0.57 7.05 5.75
N GLY A 126 0.12 7.60 6.89
CA GLY A 126 0.18 6.90 8.17
C GLY A 126 -0.70 5.64 8.19
N SER A 127 -1.87 5.70 7.55
CA SER A 127 -2.77 4.56 7.42
C SER A 127 -2.17 3.45 6.56
N GLN A 128 -1.54 3.82 5.44
CA GLN A 128 -0.87 2.86 4.56
C GLN A 128 0.32 2.16 5.25
N ALA A 129 1.11 2.93 6.01
CA ALA A 129 2.22 2.37 6.78
C ALA A 129 1.74 1.40 7.87
N TRP A 130 0.61 1.71 8.50
CA TRP A 130 -0.01 0.81 9.49
C TRP A 130 -0.57 -0.46 8.85
N GLU A 131 -1.26 -0.35 7.71
CA GLU A 131 -1.74 -1.51 6.96
C GLU A 131 -0.58 -2.43 6.57
N TRP A 132 0.51 -1.85 6.04
CA TRP A 132 1.73 -2.60 5.74
C TRP A 132 2.33 -3.28 6.97
N ALA A 133 2.43 -2.58 8.10
CA ALA A 133 2.97 -3.16 9.32
C ALA A 133 2.14 -4.34 9.82
N THR A 134 0.80 -4.23 9.71
CA THR A 134 -0.13 -5.29 10.08
C THR A 134 -0.01 -6.47 9.12
N PHE A 135 0.08 -6.20 7.81
CA PHE A 135 0.21 -7.20 6.77
C PHE A 135 1.56 -7.96 6.82
N ILE A 136 2.65 -7.27 7.18
CA ILE A 136 3.98 -7.88 7.36
C ILE A 136 4.05 -8.74 8.62
N LYS A 137 3.33 -8.33 9.68
CA LYS A 137 3.25 -9.08 10.93
C LYS A 137 2.43 -10.36 10.76
N GLY A 138 1.33 -10.29 10.02
CA GLY A 138 0.38 -11.39 9.86
C GLY A 138 -0.43 -11.68 11.13
N ASP A 139 -1.52 -12.42 10.95
CA ASP A 139 -2.44 -12.76 12.07
C ASP A 139 -2.71 -14.24 12.18
N TYR A 140 -2.78 -14.92 11.03
CA TYR A 140 -3.20 -16.31 10.99
C TYR A 140 -2.01 -17.25 10.92
N GLY A 141 -0.96 -16.90 10.17
CA GLY A 141 0.09 -17.84 9.84
C GLY A 141 -0.38 -18.96 8.92
N ALA A 142 0.56 -19.53 8.19
CA ALA A 142 0.34 -20.57 7.21
C ALA A 142 1.54 -21.52 7.13
N ILE A 143 1.38 -22.66 6.45
CA ILE A 143 2.49 -23.57 6.16
C ILE A 143 2.81 -23.52 4.67
N GLU A 144 4.09 -23.41 4.35
CA GLU A 144 4.58 -23.59 2.98
C GLU A 144 4.97 -25.06 2.74
N THR A 145 4.48 -25.61 1.63
CA THR A 145 4.87 -26.95 1.16
C THR A 145 6.20 -26.92 0.41
N LYS A 146 6.87 -28.08 0.28
CA LYS A 146 8.08 -28.24 -0.56
C LYS A 146 7.87 -27.80 -2.02
N GLY A 147 6.63 -27.82 -2.50
CA GLY A 147 6.23 -27.34 -3.84
C GLY A 147 5.98 -25.83 -3.92
N GLY A 148 6.19 -25.07 -2.84
CA GLY A 148 6.04 -23.61 -2.81
C GLY A 148 4.60 -23.11 -2.69
N ARG A 149 3.63 -24.00 -2.44
CA ARG A 149 2.22 -23.66 -2.18
C ARG A 149 1.97 -23.47 -0.70
N ILE A 150 1.08 -22.54 -0.36
CA ILE A 150 0.69 -22.22 1.01
C ILE A 150 -0.54 -23.04 1.42
N LEU A 151 -0.51 -23.51 2.66
CA LEU A 151 -1.58 -24.24 3.33
C LEU A 151 -2.10 -23.37 4.48
N GLN A 152 -3.39 -23.07 4.43
CA GLN A 152 -4.07 -22.27 5.44
C GLN A 152 -4.87 -23.18 6.36
N PHE A 153 -5.13 -22.75 7.58
CA PHE A 153 -5.90 -23.52 8.57
C PHE A 153 -7.29 -22.93 8.74
N VAL A 154 -8.29 -23.79 8.77
CA VAL A 154 -9.68 -23.41 9.01
C VAL A 154 -10.29 -24.30 10.09
N ASN A 155 -11.18 -23.71 10.89
CA ASN A 155 -11.96 -24.44 11.87
C ASN A 155 -13.15 -25.12 11.18
N ALA A 156 -13.36 -26.41 11.44
CA ALA A 156 -14.37 -27.24 10.78
C ALA A 156 -15.82 -26.86 11.14
N GLU A 157 -16.05 -26.29 12.32
CA GLU A 157 -17.39 -25.91 12.80
C GLU A 157 -17.81 -24.52 12.31
N THR A 158 -16.85 -23.59 12.16
CA THR A 158 -17.16 -22.19 11.81
C THR A 158 -16.79 -21.83 10.38
N GLY A 159 -15.98 -22.65 9.70
CA GLY A 159 -15.43 -22.35 8.37
C GLY A 159 -14.45 -21.18 8.34
N LYS A 160 -14.17 -20.55 9.50
CA LYS A 160 -13.29 -19.38 9.61
C LYS A 160 -11.82 -19.81 9.69
N ARG A 161 -10.92 -18.94 9.25
CA ARG A 161 -9.47 -19.12 9.41
C ARG A 161 -9.12 -19.24 10.89
N ALA A 162 -8.30 -20.23 11.22
CA ALA A 162 -7.74 -20.42 12.56
C ALA A 162 -6.29 -19.92 12.56
N ALA A 163 -5.91 -19.14 13.57
CA ALA A 163 -4.53 -18.69 13.70
C ALA A 163 -3.63 -19.81 14.24
N LEU A 164 -2.35 -19.83 13.87
CA LEU A 164 -1.37 -20.76 14.41
C LEU A 164 -1.32 -20.70 15.94
N ALA A 165 -1.48 -19.51 16.52
CA ALA A 165 -1.51 -19.30 17.96
C ALA A 165 -2.68 -20.02 18.68
N ASP A 166 -3.77 -20.31 17.98
CA ASP A 166 -4.96 -20.93 18.60
C ASP A 166 -4.78 -22.45 18.81
N PHE A 167 -3.83 -23.08 18.11
CA PHE A 167 -3.70 -24.54 18.13
C PHE A 167 -2.28 -25.08 18.16
N ALA A 168 -1.26 -24.29 17.83
CA ALA A 168 0.13 -24.71 17.96
C ALA A 168 0.44 -24.97 19.44
N LYS A 169 1.08 -26.11 19.71
CA LYS A 169 1.56 -26.42 21.06
C LYS A 169 2.92 -25.77 21.25
N THR A 170 3.13 -25.11 22.38
CA THR A 170 4.47 -24.69 22.77
C THR A 170 5.26 -25.91 23.19
N LEU A 171 6.24 -26.28 22.38
CA LEU A 171 7.18 -27.34 22.72
C LEU A 171 8.41 -26.69 23.36
N PRO A 172 9.01 -27.30 24.39
CA PRO A 172 10.30 -26.87 24.89
C PRO A 172 11.39 -27.28 23.89
N GLU A 173 11.41 -26.63 22.73
CA GLU A 173 12.53 -26.70 21.78
C GLU A 173 13.49 -25.55 22.11
N ASP A 174 14.71 -25.89 22.54
CA ASP A 174 15.80 -24.94 22.70
C ASP A 174 16.27 -24.48 21.31
N ARG A 175 15.59 -23.49 20.74
CA ARG A 175 16.05 -22.87 19.50
C ARG A 175 17.23 -21.94 19.83
N VAL A 176 18.42 -22.36 19.44
CA VAL A 176 19.62 -21.51 19.47
C VAL A 176 19.44 -20.41 18.43
N LYS A 177 19.39 -19.15 18.89
CA LYS A 177 19.28 -17.97 18.02
C LYS A 177 20.60 -17.76 17.29
N HIS A 178 20.59 -17.75 15.96
CA HIS A 178 21.74 -17.23 15.23
C HIS A 178 21.79 -15.70 15.42
N VAL A 179 22.73 -15.28 16.26
CA VAL A 179 23.14 -13.87 16.37
C VAL A 179 24.26 -13.61 15.37
N LYS A 180 24.41 -12.38 14.88
CA LYS A 180 25.52 -12.00 13.98
C LYS A 180 26.91 -12.33 14.54
N SER A 181 27.02 -12.54 15.85
CA SER A 181 28.23 -12.98 16.56
C SER A 181 28.48 -14.50 16.53
N GLU A 182 27.49 -15.31 16.16
CA GLU A 182 27.55 -16.77 16.13
C GLU A 182 27.10 -17.30 14.75
N GLY A 183 28.03 -17.31 13.78
CA GLY A 183 27.78 -17.81 12.42
C GLY A 183 28.83 -17.39 11.40
N VAL A 184 28.60 -17.74 10.13
CA VAL A 184 29.37 -17.20 8.99
C VAL A 184 29.14 -15.69 8.95
N TRP A 185 30.24 -14.92 8.97
CA TRP A 185 30.23 -13.46 9.07
C TRP A 185 29.16 -12.83 8.15
N TYR A 186 28.36 -11.92 8.71
CA TYR A 186 27.33 -11.11 8.03
C TYR A 186 26.03 -11.81 7.62
N MET A 187 25.80 -13.08 7.96
CA MET A 187 24.46 -13.68 7.80
C MET A 187 23.60 -13.44 9.05
N ASP A 188 22.49 -12.71 8.85
CA ASP A 188 21.42 -12.63 9.84
C ASP A 188 20.50 -13.84 9.66
N GLU A 189 19.90 -14.30 10.76
CA GLU A 189 18.89 -15.35 10.68
C GLU A 189 17.69 -14.82 9.87
N GLY A 190 17.19 -15.61 8.91
CA GLY A 190 16.05 -15.21 8.06
C GLY A 190 14.76 -14.92 8.85
N TYR A 191 13.69 -14.56 8.14
CA TYR A 191 12.37 -14.24 8.69
C TYR A 191 11.97 -15.16 9.86
N LYS A 192 11.72 -14.57 11.03
CA LYS A 192 11.39 -15.31 12.26
C LYS A 192 9.90 -15.58 12.33
N THR A 193 9.53 -16.85 12.41
CA THR A 193 8.17 -17.27 12.79
C THR A 193 8.07 -17.43 14.29
N SER A 194 6.88 -17.18 14.82
CA SER A 194 6.56 -17.34 16.23
C SER A 194 6.51 -18.81 16.64
N PHE A 195 6.18 -19.70 15.69
CA PHE A 195 6.07 -21.14 15.92
C PHE A 195 7.02 -21.97 15.05
N SER A 196 7.45 -23.12 15.58
CA SER A 196 8.22 -24.13 14.85
C SER A 196 7.30 -25.05 14.04
N LEU A 197 7.82 -25.66 12.97
CA LEU A 197 7.02 -26.58 12.16
C LEU A 197 6.53 -27.79 12.97
N ASN A 198 7.33 -28.26 13.93
CA ASN A 198 6.98 -29.37 14.80
C ASN A 198 5.82 -29.00 15.74
N GLU A 199 5.86 -27.80 16.32
CA GLU A 199 4.81 -27.25 17.18
C GLU A 199 3.46 -27.18 16.47
N VAL A 200 3.45 -26.72 15.22
CA VAL A 200 2.24 -26.63 14.39
C VAL A 200 1.74 -28.03 13.99
N VAL A 201 2.64 -28.95 13.63
CA VAL A 201 2.31 -30.33 13.25
C VAL A 201 1.70 -31.09 14.43
N GLU A 202 2.25 -30.94 15.64
CA GLU A 202 1.74 -31.59 16.85
C GLU A 202 0.44 -30.94 17.35
N GLY A 203 0.36 -29.61 17.26
CA GLY A 203 -0.87 -28.86 17.50
C GLY A 203 -2.02 -29.35 16.60
N PHE A 204 -1.77 -29.46 15.30
CA PHE A 204 -2.75 -29.93 14.32
C PHE A 204 -3.20 -31.38 14.59
N LYS A 205 -2.30 -32.27 15.00
CA LYS A 205 -2.68 -33.65 15.37
C LYS A 205 -3.59 -33.70 16.59
N THR A 206 -3.37 -32.80 17.55
CA THR A 206 -4.11 -32.74 18.82
C THR A 206 -5.49 -32.12 18.62
N SER A 207 -5.64 -31.18 17.69
CA SER A 207 -6.89 -30.45 17.44
C SER A 207 -7.70 -31.08 16.31
N PRO A 208 -8.72 -31.91 16.60
CA PRO A 208 -9.52 -32.58 15.56
C PRO A 208 -10.43 -31.64 14.77
N ASN A 209 -10.66 -30.42 15.28
CA ASN A 209 -11.56 -29.42 14.71
C ASN A 209 -10.88 -28.50 13.67
N ILE A 210 -9.63 -28.77 13.30
CA ILE A 210 -8.88 -27.93 12.35
C ILE A 210 -8.62 -28.72 11.08
N LEU A 211 -8.92 -28.11 9.94
CA LEU A 211 -8.72 -28.65 8.61
C LEU A 211 -7.75 -27.76 7.83
N ILE A 212 -7.12 -28.35 6.81
CA ILE A 212 -6.24 -27.62 5.91
C ILE A 212 -7.03 -27.16 4.69
N ARG A 213 -6.90 -25.88 4.39
CA ARG A 213 -7.42 -25.23 3.20
C ARG A 213 -6.28 -24.95 2.24
N THR A 214 -6.44 -25.36 0.98
CA THR A 214 -5.41 -25.09 -0.04
C THR A 214 -5.68 -23.78 -0.78
N GLU A 215 -4.69 -23.32 -1.53
CA GLU A 215 -4.81 -22.10 -2.36
C GLU A 215 -5.82 -22.23 -3.50
N THR A 216 -6.16 -23.45 -3.93
CA THR A 216 -7.00 -23.68 -5.11
C THR A 216 -8.46 -23.37 -4.83
N ILE A 217 -9.03 -22.49 -5.65
CA ILE A 217 -10.43 -22.07 -5.63
C ILE A 217 -11.30 -23.09 -6.40
N ASN A 218 -12.43 -23.48 -5.79
CA ASN A 218 -13.46 -24.33 -6.36
C ASN A 218 -14.33 -23.59 -7.38
N GLU A 219 -15.14 -24.32 -8.15
CA GLU A 219 -16.10 -23.75 -9.11
C GLU A 219 -17.10 -22.76 -8.47
N GLU A 220 -17.30 -22.83 -7.15
CA GLU A 220 -18.15 -21.94 -6.35
C GLU A 220 -17.43 -20.65 -5.88
N GLY A 221 -16.15 -20.47 -6.20
CA GLY A 221 -15.38 -19.29 -5.80
C GLY A 221 -14.76 -19.37 -4.39
N GLU A 222 -14.96 -20.48 -3.67
CA GLU A 222 -14.40 -20.73 -2.35
C GLU A 222 -13.13 -21.59 -2.41
N LYS A 223 -12.21 -21.38 -1.46
CA LYS A 223 -10.98 -22.19 -1.38
C LYS A 223 -11.27 -23.62 -0.94
N THR A 224 -10.68 -24.59 -1.62
CA THR A 224 -10.77 -26.03 -1.31
C THR A 224 -10.37 -26.36 0.12
N VAL A 225 -11.32 -26.82 0.93
CA VAL A 225 -11.07 -27.39 2.25
C VAL A 225 -10.88 -28.90 2.10
N LEU A 226 -9.77 -29.42 2.63
CA LEU A 226 -9.45 -30.84 2.56
C LEU A 226 -10.03 -31.60 3.74
N ASP A 227 -10.47 -32.83 3.48
CA ASP A 227 -10.77 -33.79 4.54
C ASP A 227 -9.58 -34.03 5.46
N ARG A 228 -9.83 -34.49 6.68
CA ARG A 228 -8.79 -34.66 7.70
C ARG A 228 -7.69 -35.65 7.29
N SER A 229 -8.05 -36.73 6.61
CA SER A 229 -7.08 -37.72 6.10
C SER A 229 -6.18 -37.12 5.00
N ALA A 230 -6.77 -36.35 4.09
CA ALA A 230 -6.06 -35.63 3.03
C ALA A 230 -5.18 -34.50 3.60
N SER A 231 -5.66 -33.80 4.64
CA SER A 231 -4.92 -32.76 5.36
C SER A 231 -3.65 -33.34 6.00
N LEU A 232 -3.75 -34.47 6.70
CA LEU A 232 -2.59 -35.14 7.30
C LEU A 232 -1.59 -35.64 6.25
N ALA A 233 -2.05 -36.04 5.06
CA ALA A 233 -1.17 -36.41 3.96
C ALA A 233 -0.39 -35.19 3.44
N LYS A 234 -1.07 -34.05 3.24
CA LYS A 234 -0.45 -32.78 2.78
C LYS A 234 0.51 -32.18 3.79
N LEU A 235 0.27 -32.38 5.09
CA LEU A 235 1.14 -31.91 6.16
C LEU A 235 2.52 -32.59 6.14
N LYS A 236 2.67 -33.76 5.50
CA LYS A 236 3.99 -34.42 5.30
C LYS A 236 4.89 -33.67 4.31
N ASP A 237 4.28 -32.90 3.41
CA ASP A 237 4.98 -32.06 2.44
C ASP A 237 5.28 -30.66 2.99
N ALA A 238 4.95 -30.40 4.26
CA ALA A 238 5.26 -29.15 4.94
C ALA A 238 6.78 -28.95 5.02
N ALA A 239 7.23 -27.76 4.64
CA ALA A 239 8.64 -27.38 4.66
C ALA A 239 8.92 -26.33 5.74
N LEU A 240 8.11 -25.29 5.79
CA LEU A 240 8.33 -24.12 6.64
C LEU A 240 7.01 -23.52 7.12
N VAL A 241 7.05 -22.86 8.28
CA VAL A 241 5.97 -21.97 8.74
C VAL A 241 6.17 -20.61 8.08
N VAL A 242 5.08 -19.95 7.72
CA VAL A 242 5.05 -18.59 7.16
C VAL A 242 4.08 -17.78 8.00
N GLU A 243 4.53 -16.66 8.54
CA GLU A 243 3.67 -15.66 9.17
C GLU A 243 3.74 -14.40 8.33
N GLY A 244 2.61 -13.70 8.17
CA GLY A 244 2.49 -12.46 7.42
C GLY A 244 2.87 -12.56 5.94
N ALA A 245 3.08 -11.38 5.35
CA ALA A 245 3.49 -11.24 3.96
C ALA A 245 4.78 -10.44 3.84
N ASN A 246 5.71 -10.97 3.04
CA ASN A 246 6.92 -10.31 2.62
C ASN A 246 7.20 -10.64 1.14
N LEU A 247 8.28 -10.09 0.59
CA LEU A 247 8.67 -10.27 -0.83
C LEU A 247 9.13 -11.70 -1.20
N ILE A 248 9.22 -12.60 -0.22
CA ILE A 248 9.72 -13.97 -0.40
C ILE A 248 8.62 -15.00 -0.08
N ARG A 249 7.74 -14.67 0.86
CA ARG A 249 6.75 -15.55 1.49
C ARG A 249 5.48 -14.76 1.77
N ASN A 250 4.33 -15.37 1.50
CA ASN A 250 3.03 -14.73 1.67
C ASN A 250 2.06 -15.72 2.32
N GLU A 251 1.53 -15.44 3.51
CA GLU A 251 0.55 -16.31 4.16
C GLU A 251 -0.82 -16.30 3.46
N TYR A 252 -1.12 -15.27 2.67
CA TYR A 252 -2.46 -15.04 2.11
C TYR A 252 -2.71 -15.78 0.78
N GLY A 253 -1.64 -16.12 0.04
CA GLY A 253 -1.70 -16.86 -1.23
C GLY A 253 -0.40 -16.74 -2.02
N SER A 254 -0.52 -16.63 -3.35
CA SER A 254 0.64 -16.51 -4.26
C SER A 254 1.61 -15.39 -3.85
N ARG A 255 2.92 -15.66 -3.95
CA ARG A 255 3.98 -14.69 -3.67
C ARG A 255 3.88 -13.45 -4.58
N LEU A 256 3.51 -13.68 -5.84
CA LEU A 256 3.33 -12.59 -6.82
C LEU A 256 2.31 -11.55 -6.37
N PHE A 257 1.27 -11.95 -5.62
CA PHE A 257 0.32 -11.00 -5.08
C PHE A 257 0.99 -10.02 -4.11
N ALA A 258 1.77 -10.54 -3.15
CA ALA A 258 2.47 -9.69 -2.19
C ALA A 258 3.49 -8.78 -2.89
N ASP A 259 4.23 -9.30 -3.87
CA ASP A 259 5.20 -8.54 -4.65
C ASP A 259 4.53 -7.35 -5.37
N PHE A 260 3.44 -7.59 -6.11
CA PHE A 260 2.70 -6.52 -6.78
C PHE A 260 2.03 -5.57 -5.79
N PHE A 261 1.48 -6.09 -4.69
CA PHE A 261 0.84 -5.27 -3.66
C PHE A 261 1.84 -4.28 -3.04
N PHE A 262 2.96 -4.77 -2.49
CA PHE A 262 3.97 -3.91 -1.87
C PHE A 262 4.63 -2.97 -2.88
N PHE A 263 4.90 -3.44 -4.10
CA PHE A 263 5.55 -2.60 -5.09
C PHE A 263 4.64 -1.48 -5.60
N ILE A 264 3.40 -1.78 -6.01
CA ILE A 264 2.47 -0.78 -6.57
C ILE A 264 2.00 0.20 -5.49
N THR A 265 1.56 -0.32 -4.34
CA THR A 265 1.11 0.55 -3.24
C THR A 265 2.28 1.32 -2.60
N GLY A 266 3.49 0.77 -2.62
CA GLY A 266 4.70 1.43 -2.13
C GLY A 266 5.17 2.54 -3.05
N PHE A 267 5.19 2.29 -4.36
CA PHE A 267 5.49 3.31 -5.36
C PHE A 267 4.46 4.45 -5.31
N HIS A 268 3.17 4.13 -5.18
CA HIS A 268 2.13 5.12 -4.94
C HIS A 268 2.35 5.89 -3.62
N GLY A 269 2.59 5.18 -2.52
CA GLY A 269 2.85 5.78 -1.21
C GLY A 269 4.03 6.74 -1.22
N PHE A 270 5.07 6.46 -2.01
CA PHE A 270 6.19 7.38 -2.23
C PHE A 270 5.76 8.68 -2.94
N HIS A 271 4.85 8.60 -3.93
CA HIS A 271 4.30 9.79 -4.60
C HIS A 271 3.44 10.62 -3.65
N VAL A 272 2.59 9.97 -2.83
CA VAL A 272 1.79 10.69 -1.83
C VAL A 272 2.72 11.34 -0.79
N PHE A 273 3.71 10.62 -0.28
CA PHE A 273 4.66 11.14 0.69
C PHE A 273 5.42 12.36 0.15
N SER A 274 5.97 12.27 -1.07
CA SER A 274 6.65 13.40 -1.70
C SER A 274 5.69 14.57 -1.94
N GLY A 275 4.45 14.29 -2.34
CA GLY A 275 3.39 15.30 -2.46
C GLY A 275 3.07 15.99 -1.14
N VAL A 276 3.00 15.27 -0.02
CA VAL A 276 2.78 15.85 1.32
C VAL A 276 3.94 16.77 1.68
N VAL A 277 5.19 16.32 1.44
CA VAL A 277 6.38 17.14 1.69
C VAL A 277 6.35 18.43 0.87
N ILE A 278 6.01 18.34 -0.42
CA ILE A 278 5.88 19.50 -1.30
C ILE A 278 4.76 20.44 -0.81
N ASN A 279 3.61 19.90 -0.41
CA ASN A 279 2.50 20.67 0.14
C ASN A 279 2.90 21.41 1.42
N VAL A 280 3.66 20.77 2.30
CA VAL A 280 4.20 21.39 3.52
C VAL A 280 5.13 22.55 3.18
N ILE A 281 6.03 22.38 2.20
CA ILE A 281 6.93 23.45 1.75
C ILE A 281 6.13 24.65 1.21
N ILE A 282 5.14 24.39 0.36
CA ILE A 282 4.28 25.45 -0.20
C ILE A 282 3.45 26.12 0.89
N PHE A 283 2.92 25.37 1.84
CA PHE A 283 2.16 25.90 2.97
C PHE A 283 2.97 26.93 3.77
N PHE A 284 4.22 26.61 4.12
CA PHE A 284 5.10 27.57 4.78
C PHE A 284 5.40 28.78 3.88
N ASN A 285 5.62 28.59 2.58
CA ASN A 285 5.84 29.70 1.64
C ASN A 285 4.63 30.64 1.53
N ILE A 286 3.39 30.12 1.64
CA ILE A 286 2.16 30.91 1.67
C ILE A 286 2.08 31.72 2.96
N ILE A 287 2.38 31.11 4.12
CA ILE A 287 2.40 31.80 5.41
C ILE A 287 3.42 32.94 5.42
N LEU A 288 4.59 32.72 4.83
CA LEU A 288 5.64 33.73 4.70
C LEU A 288 5.29 34.86 3.71
N GLY A 289 4.13 34.81 3.04
CA GLY A 289 3.68 35.83 2.10
C GLY A 289 4.45 35.84 0.78
N THR A 290 5.19 34.77 0.47
CA THR A 290 6.03 34.69 -0.74
C THR A 290 5.19 34.84 -2.02
N TYR A 291 4.01 34.22 -2.06
CA TYR A 291 3.14 34.26 -3.23
C TYR A 291 2.31 35.54 -3.34
N GLU A 292 1.98 36.18 -2.22
CA GLU A 292 1.39 37.53 -2.24
C GLU A 292 2.38 38.55 -2.81
N ARG A 293 3.67 38.45 -2.44
CA ARG A 293 4.73 39.31 -2.99
C ARG A 293 4.95 39.08 -4.49
N ARG A 294 4.73 37.86 -4.98
CA ARG A 294 4.83 37.51 -6.41
C ARG A 294 3.58 37.92 -7.19
N GLY A 295 2.42 38.08 -6.55
CA GLY A 295 1.17 38.45 -7.19
C GLY A 295 0.45 37.30 -7.93
N HIS A 296 0.93 36.05 -7.81
CA HIS A 296 0.29 34.88 -8.42
C HIS A 296 0.54 33.60 -7.59
N TYR A 297 -0.46 32.70 -7.58
CA TYR A 297 -0.43 31.40 -6.86
C TYR A 297 -0.15 30.20 -7.79
N GLU A 298 0.53 30.41 -8.92
CA GLU A 298 0.76 29.37 -9.93
C GLU A 298 1.49 28.12 -9.38
N MET A 299 2.29 28.26 -8.33
CA MET A 299 2.94 27.11 -7.67
C MET A 299 1.93 26.21 -6.94
N VAL A 300 0.88 26.79 -6.35
CA VAL A 300 -0.20 26.02 -5.71
C VAL A 300 -0.98 25.25 -6.77
N GLU A 301 -1.19 25.83 -7.95
CA GLU A 301 -1.85 25.15 -9.06
C GLU A 301 -1.03 23.95 -9.58
N LYS A 302 0.29 24.12 -9.77
CA LYS A 302 1.19 23.03 -10.22
C LYS A 302 1.19 21.86 -9.24
N VAL A 303 1.22 22.15 -7.94
CA VAL A 303 1.21 21.11 -6.92
C VAL A 303 -0.18 20.52 -6.73
N GLY A 304 -1.24 21.32 -6.92
CA GLY A 304 -2.60 20.81 -7.00
C GLY A 304 -2.77 19.79 -8.13
N LEU A 305 -2.25 20.07 -9.33
CA LEU A 305 -2.24 19.11 -10.44
C LEU A 305 -1.53 17.80 -10.09
N TYR A 306 -0.38 17.87 -9.41
CA TYR A 306 0.31 16.68 -8.91
C TYR A 306 -0.58 15.89 -7.94
N TRP A 307 -1.15 16.59 -6.96
CA TRP A 307 -1.95 15.98 -5.90
C TRP A 307 -3.19 15.27 -6.45
N HIS A 308 -3.89 15.90 -7.39
CA HIS A 308 -5.03 15.30 -8.09
C HIS A 308 -4.64 14.08 -8.91
N PHE A 309 -3.48 14.12 -9.58
CA PHE A 309 -3.00 12.98 -10.32
C PHE A 309 -2.73 11.78 -9.40
N VAL A 310 -2.05 12.01 -8.27
CA VAL A 310 -1.77 10.96 -7.28
C VAL A 310 -3.07 10.36 -6.75
N ASP A 311 -4.05 11.20 -6.37
CA ASP A 311 -5.37 10.74 -5.92
C ASP A 311 -6.11 9.91 -6.99
N LEU A 312 -6.09 10.36 -8.25
CA LEU A 312 -6.70 9.62 -9.36
C LEU A 312 -6.05 8.24 -9.55
N VAL A 313 -4.73 8.14 -9.48
CA VAL A 313 -4.02 6.85 -9.55
C VAL A 313 -4.46 5.94 -8.41
N TRP A 314 -4.65 6.48 -7.20
CA TRP A 314 -5.12 5.68 -6.07
C TRP A 314 -6.49 5.06 -6.32
N VAL A 315 -7.43 5.80 -6.90
CA VAL A 315 -8.77 5.26 -7.23
C VAL A 315 -8.67 4.01 -8.11
N PHE A 316 -7.74 4.00 -9.08
CA PHE A 316 -7.49 2.81 -9.90
C PHE A 316 -6.83 1.68 -9.11
N VAL A 317 -5.79 1.97 -8.32
CA VAL A 317 -5.13 0.96 -7.47
C VAL A 317 -6.14 0.34 -6.51
N PHE A 318 -6.96 1.16 -5.85
CA PHE A 318 -8.04 0.73 -4.96
C PHE A 318 -9.01 -0.22 -5.68
N THR A 319 -9.45 0.16 -6.88
CA THR A 319 -10.40 -0.65 -7.66
C THR A 319 -9.81 -2.03 -8.02
N PHE A 320 -8.56 -2.09 -8.51
CA PHE A 320 -7.96 -3.34 -8.97
C PHE A 320 -7.50 -4.29 -7.85
N PHE A 321 -7.13 -3.75 -6.68
CA PHE A 321 -6.65 -4.58 -5.56
C PHE A 321 -7.73 -4.95 -4.56
N TYR A 322 -8.72 -4.08 -4.35
CA TYR A 322 -9.69 -4.24 -3.27
C TYR A 322 -11.11 -4.53 -3.75
N LEU A 323 -11.49 -4.12 -4.96
CA LEU A 323 -12.86 -4.34 -5.47
C LEU A 323 -12.98 -5.47 -6.50
N VAL A 324 -11.96 -5.67 -7.34
CA VAL A 324 -12.05 -6.50 -8.56
C VAL A 324 -11.42 -7.87 -8.44
#